data_AF-A0AAW3WGS9-F1
#
_entry.id   AF-A0AAW3WGS9-F1
#
_cell.length_a   1.000
_cell.length_b   1.000
_cell.length_c   1.000
_cell.angle_alpha   90.00
_cell.angle_beta   90.00
_cell.angle_gamma   90.00
#
_symmetry.space_group_name_H-M   'P 1'
#
loop_
_entity.id
_entity.type
_entity.pdbx_description
1 polymer ?
#
loop_
_entity_poly.entity_id
_entity_poly.type
_entity_poly.pdbx_seq_one_letter_code
_entity_poly.pdbx_strand_id
1 'polypeptide(L)'
;MKGYSLGLYEKSMPSYLTWEEKLNCAKECGFDTVEISIDETEEKLSRLYMSKGDRKAIVELMFKCGVEIRTMCLSGHRKYPLGSMSEEI
;
A
#
# COMPACT_ATOMS: atom_id res chain seq x y z
N MET A 1 -13.10 -7.17 -22.04
CA MET A 1 -12.24 -7.03 -20.85
C MET A 1 -10.79 -7.08 -21.30
N LYS A 2 -9.91 -6.29 -20.69
CA LYS A 2 -8.46 -6.45 -20.90
C LYS A 2 -8.05 -7.84 -20.38
N GLY A 3 -7.14 -8.52 -21.08
CA GLY A 3 -6.62 -9.83 -20.68
C GLY A 3 -5.56 -9.76 -19.56
N TYR A 4 -5.37 -8.59 -18.96
CA TYR A 4 -4.36 -8.31 -17.94
C TYR A 4 -4.81 -7.16 -17.03
N SER A 5 -4.14 -7.02 -15.89
CA SER A 5 -4.27 -5.91 -14.94
C SER A 5 -2.88 -5.34 -14.68
N LEU A 6 -2.73 -4.02 -14.70
CA LEU A 6 -1.48 -3.32 -14.39
C LEU A 6 -1.59 -2.66 -13.01
N GLY A 7 -0.70 -3.05 -12.10
CA GLY A 7 -0.59 -2.45 -10.77
C GLY A 7 0.57 -1.46 -10.69
N LEU A 8 0.36 -0.34 -9.99
CA LEU A 8 1.39 0.62 -9.66
C LEU A 8 1.92 0.37 -8.24
N TYR A 9 3.23 0.24 -8.09
CA TYR A 9 3.85 0.10 -6.77
C TYR A 9 3.87 1.46 -6.05
N GLU A 10 3.49 1.48 -4.75
CA GLU A 10 3.42 2.73 -3.98
C GLU A 10 4.72 3.56 -4.04
N LYS A 11 5.89 2.91 -3.97
CA LYS A 11 7.19 3.61 -3.94
C LYS A 11 7.60 4.20 -5.30
N SER A 12 6.81 4.02 -6.35
CA SER A 12 6.97 4.69 -7.63
C SER A 12 6.37 6.11 -7.63
N MET A 13 5.69 6.51 -6.55
CA MET A 13 5.09 7.83 -6.37
C MET A 13 5.79 8.61 -5.23
N PRO A 14 5.72 9.95 -5.23
CA PRO A 14 6.24 10.76 -4.13
C PRO A 14 5.62 10.41 -2.78
N SER A 15 6.44 10.33 -1.73
CA SER A 15 6.00 9.90 -0.39
C SER A 15 5.06 10.89 0.29
N TYR A 16 5.14 12.18 -0.05
CA TYR A 16 4.29 13.23 0.52
C TYR A 16 2.84 13.20 0.03
N LEU A 17 2.52 12.40 -1.00
CA LEU A 17 1.16 12.26 -1.49
C LEU A 17 0.29 11.52 -0.46
N THR A 18 -0.91 12.07 -0.25
CA THR A 18 -1.99 11.41 0.48
C THR A 18 -2.47 10.15 -0.27
N TRP A 19 -3.24 9.29 0.40
CA TRP A 19 -3.84 8.12 -0.25
C TRP A 19 -4.76 8.50 -1.41
N GLU A 20 -5.53 9.58 -1.26
CA GLU A 20 -6.40 10.06 -2.33
C GLU A 20 -5.59 10.49 -3.56
N GLU A 21 -4.53 11.29 -3.36
CA GLU A 21 -3.65 11.71 -4.45
C GLU A 21 -2.93 10.54 -5.11
N LYS A 22 -2.47 9.54 -4.34
CA LYS A 22 -1.86 8.32 -4.88
C LYS A 22 -2.84 7.53 -5.76
N LEU A 23 -4.07 7.36 -5.31
CA LEU A 23 -5.10 6.62 -6.07
C LEU A 23 -5.52 7.38 -7.34
N ASN A 24 -5.67 8.70 -7.26
CA ASN A 24 -5.94 9.53 -8.44
C ASN A 24 -4.75 9.54 -9.42
N CYS A 25 -3.51 9.63 -8.94
CA CYS A 25 -2.32 9.52 -9.77
C CYS A 25 -2.27 8.18 -10.52
N ALA A 26 -2.52 7.06 -9.82
CA ALA A 26 -2.58 5.74 -10.47
C ALA A 26 -3.64 5.68 -11.58
N LYS A 27 -4.84 6.25 -11.31
CA LYS A 27 -5.92 6.36 -12.29
C LYS A 27 -5.53 7.19 -13.51
N GLU A 28 -4.97 8.38 -13.29
CA GLU A 28 -4.56 9.31 -14.34
C GLU A 28 -3.44 8.72 -15.20
N CYS A 29 -2.54 7.95 -14.61
CA CYS A 29 -1.50 7.21 -15.33
C CYS A 29 -2.00 5.91 -15.99
N GLY A 30 -3.28 5.56 -15.86
CA GLY A 30 -3.90 4.41 -16.53
C GLY A 30 -3.62 3.04 -15.89
N PHE A 31 -3.21 3.01 -14.62
CA PHE A 31 -3.08 1.78 -13.84
C PHE A 31 -4.43 1.34 -13.28
N ASP A 32 -4.61 0.03 -13.15
CA ASP A 32 -5.86 -0.56 -12.70
C ASP A 32 -5.88 -0.69 -11.15
N THR A 33 -4.72 -0.84 -10.51
CA THR A 33 -4.59 -1.03 -9.06
C THR A 33 -3.33 -0.37 -8.48
N VAL A 34 -3.28 -0.24 -7.16
CA VAL A 34 -2.07 0.11 -6.40
C VAL A 34 -1.63 -1.07 -5.52
N GLU A 35 -0.33 -1.28 -5.39
CA GLU A 35 0.26 -2.17 -4.37
C GLU A 35 0.78 -1.34 -3.20
N ILE A 36 0.25 -1.57 -1.99
CA ILE A 36 0.70 -0.88 -0.77
C ILE A 36 2.03 -1.46 -0.27
N SER A 37 2.92 -0.60 0.21
CA SER A 37 4.17 -0.97 0.83
C SER A 37 4.02 -0.96 2.36
N ILE A 38 4.42 -2.05 3.01
CA ILE A 38 4.74 -2.12 4.43
C ILE A 38 6.19 -2.58 4.51
N ASP A 39 7.10 -1.60 4.43
CA ASP A 39 8.55 -1.81 4.43
C ASP A 39 9.15 -1.63 5.83
N GLU A 40 10.48 -1.50 5.92
CA GLU A 40 11.24 -1.49 7.16
C GLU A 40 11.14 -0.16 7.94
N THR A 41 10.49 0.86 7.36
CA THR A 41 10.34 2.18 7.98
C THR A 41 9.21 2.20 8.99
N GLU A 42 9.40 2.90 10.11
CA GLU A 42 8.37 3.04 11.16
C GLU A 42 7.08 3.65 10.63
N GLU A 43 7.18 4.63 9.72
CA GLU A 43 6.02 5.25 9.06
C GLU A 43 5.13 4.19 8.40
N LYS A 44 5.70 3.25 7.66
CA LYS A 44 4.92 2.24 6.94
C LYS A 44 4.56 1.03 7.79
N LEU A 45 5.42 0.62 8.72
CA LEU A 45 5.10 -0.40 9.71
C LEU A 45 3.91 0.01 10.57
N SER A 46 3.81 1.31 10.93
CA SER A 46 2.71 1.84 11.74
C SER A 46 1.32 1.57 11.12
N ARG A 47 1.26 1.35 9.80
CA ARG A 47 0.01 1.04 9.08
C ARG A 47 -0.64 -0.27 9.55
N LEU A 48 0.16 -1.23 10.07
CA LEU A 48 -0.35 -2.46 10.68
C LEU A 48 -1.23 -2.21 11.91
N TYR A 49 -1.02 -1.06 12.58
CA TYR A 49 -1.75 -0.65 13.77
C TYR A 49 -2.89 0.34 13.49
N MET A 50 -3.24 0.55 12.21
CA MET A 50 -4.33 1.42 11.82
C MET A 50 -5.64 1.04 12.51
N SER A 51 -6.36 2.06 12.99
CA SER A 51 -7.66 1.87 13.60
C SER A 51 -8.67 1.34 12.57
N LYS A 52 -9.84 0.91 13.05
CA LYS A 52 -10.96 0.58 12.14
C LYS A 52 -11.39 1.80 11.31
N GLY A 53 -11.31 3.00 11.88
CA GLY A 53 -11.63 4.26 11.20
C GLY A 53 -10.66 4.55 10.06
N ASP A 54 -9.36 4.44 10.30
CA ASP A 54 -8.34 4.73 9.29
C ASP A 54 -8.42 3.74 8.12
N ARG A 55 -8.61 2.45 8.41
CA ARG A 55 -8.81 1.42 7.38
C ARG A 55 -10.08 1.67 6.56
N LYS A 56 -11.18 2.05 7.23
CA LYS A 56 -12.43 2.39 6.56
C LYS A 56 -12.25 3.59 5.62
N ALA A 57 -11.53 4.63 6.06
CA ALA A 57 -11.26 5.81 5.24
C ALA A 57 -10.49 5.44 3.95
N ILE A 58 -9.49 4.57 4.03
CA ILE A 58 -8.78 4.08 2.83
C ILE A 58 -9.74 3.34 1.88
N VAL A 59 -10.60 2.47 2.40
CA VAL A 59 -11.58 1.74 1.59
C VAL A 59 -12.55 2.70 0.90
N GLU A 60 -13.07 3.71 1.62
CA GLU A 60 -13.93 4.75 1.05
C GLU A 60 -13.23 5.54 -0.07
N LEU A 61 -11.93 5.82 0.09
CA LEU A 61 -11.12 6.44 -0.96
C LEU A 61 -10.98 5.55 -2.20
N MET A 62 -10.83 4.23 -2.06
CA MET A 62 -10.81 3.32 -3.21
C MET A 62 -12.11 3.42 -4.01
N PHE A 63 -13.27 3.44 -3.34
CA PHE A 63 -14.57 3.63 -3.99
C PHE A 63 -14.69 5.00 -4.65
N LYS A 64 -14.24 6.07 -3.97
CA LYS A 64 -14.28 7.44 -4.48
C LYS A 64 -13.43 7.61 -5.74
N CYS A 65 -12.20 7.11 -5.73
CA CYS A 65 -11.25 7.25 -6.83
C CYS A 65 -11.54 6.25 -7.96
N GLY A 66 -12.09 5.07 -7.65
CA GLY A 66 -12.29 3.98 -8.61
C GLY A 66 -11.02 3.19 -8.93
N VAL A 67 -10.04 3.21 -8.02
CA VAL A 67 -8.81 2.41 -8.08
C VAL A 67 -8.65 1.70 -6.73
N GLU A 68 -8.35 0.42 -6.78
CA GLU A 68 -8.25 -0.43 -5.60
C GLU A 68 -6.79 -0.65 -5.18
N ILE A 69 -6.55 -0.76 -3.88
CA ILE A 69 -5.32 -1.36 -3.35
C ILE A 69 -5.57 -2.86 -3.21
N ARG A 70 -4.95 -3.69 -4.06
CA ARG A 70 -5.23 -5.13 -4.12
C ARG A 70 -4.17 -6.01 -3.47
N THR A 71 -2.93 -5.58 -3.50
CA THR A 71 -1.79 -6.35 -3.00
C THR A 71 -1.00 -5.54 -1.99
N MET A 72 -0.28 -6.24 -1.12
CA MET A 72 0.59 -5.67 -0.11
C MET A 72 1.99 -6.28 -0.26
N CYS A 73 2.98 -5.43 -0.47
CA CYS A 73 4.38 -5.80 -0.33
C CYS A 73 4.79 -5.65 1.14
N LEU A 74 4.83 -6.77 1.88
CA LEU A 74 5.26 -6.83 3.28
C LEU A 74 6.77 -7.08 3.38
N SER A 75 7.56 -6.11 2.91
CA SER A 75 9.04 -6.17 2.97
C SER A 75 9.61 -5.84 4.35
N GLY A 76 8.77 -5.47 5.33
CA GLY A 76 9.15 -5.34 6.74
C GLY A 76 9.79 -6.61 7.31
N HIS A 77 9.51 -7.79 6.76
CA HIS A 77 10.21 -9.03 7.14
C HIS A 77 11.71 -9.04 6.79
N ARG A 78 12.24 -8.06 6.04
CA ARG A 78 13.70 -7.90 5.92
C ARG A 78 14.32 -7.43 7.24
N LYS A 79 13.61 -6.56 7.97
CA LYS A 79 13.98 -6.10 9.33
C LYS A 79 13.58 -7.11 10.41
N TYR A 80 12.44 -7.80 10.23
CA TYR A 80 11.91 -8.83 11.13
C TYR A 80 11.80 -10.20 10.42
N PRO A 81 12.94 -10.85 10.11
CA PRO A 81 12.93 -12.10 9.36
C PRO A 81 12.41 -13.26 10.19
N LEU A 82 11.49 -14.04 9.61
CA LEU A 82 10.95 -15.26 10.25
C LEU A 82 12.01 -16.33 10.54
N GLY A 83 13.17 -16.25 9.89
CA GLY A 83 14.32 -17.14 10.12
C GLY A 83 15.34 -16.59 11.14
N SER A 84 14.97 -15.56 11.90
CA SER A 84 15.83 -15.01 12.96
C SER A 84 16.15 -16.06 14.01
N MET A 85 17.41 -16.09 14.47
CA MET A 85 17.82 -16.88 15.65
C MET A 85 17.50 -16.17 16.97
N SER A 86 17.18 -14.86 16.90
CA SER A 86 16.74 -14.07 18.04
C SER A 86 15.23 -14.17 18.16
N GLU A 87 14.73 -14.64 19.30
CA GLU A 87 13.29 -14.72 19.59
C GLU A 87 12.62 -13.34 19.77
N GLU A 88 13.41 -12.30 20.02
CA GLU A 88 12.93 -10.92 20.23
C GLU A 88 12.76 -10.13 18.92
N ILE A 89 13.08 -10.73 17.77
CA ILE A 89 12.95 -10.15 16.42
C ILE A 89 11.93 -10.96 15.63
#